data_AF-A0A2J0LER1-F1
#
_entry.id   AF-A0A2J0LER1-F1
#
_cell.length_a   1.000
_cell.length_b   1.000
_cell.length_c   1.000
_cell.angle_alpha   90.00
_cell.angle_beta   90.00
_cell.angle_gamma   90.00
#
_symmetry.space_group_name_H-M   'P 1'
#
loop_
_entity.id
_entity.type
_entity.pdbx_description
1 polymer ?
#
loop_
_entity_poly.entity_id
_entity_poly.type
_entity_poly.pdbx_seq_one_letter_code
_entity_poly.pdbx_strand_id
1 'polypeptide(L)'
;MYENDEQHNVDEQRSVLEVKVRKLDEQIALLNGLKSQCLAKLKSLPQIAIHQSVFSNNNQSLEDKIALFKSYFRGRDDVYAKLWINNKTGKRGYSPVCKHQWDRALCRKPAIKCSECPNQGFLSPDEIAIRQHLTGAQVMGVYPMLKNESCYFLAMDFDKEHWLDDVKVIMKTCCEEGIPAAVERSRSGNGGHVWVFFSEEVPAPLVRRLGSFLITKTMSRRYQMDMKSYDRLFPNQDTMPKGGFGNLIALPFQKEAMVNGNSLFIDRDGKPYPDQWVFLASVKKMSCKDIEAMTEQAVKAGEVIA
;
A
#
# COMPACT_ATOMS: atom_id res chain seq x y z
N MET A 1 -13.95 -50.64 50.26
CA MET A 1 -15.18 -50.53 49.44
C MET A 1 -15.28 -49.19 48.69
N TYR A 2 -14.32 -48.27 48.76
CA TYR A 2 -14.41 -46.95 48.11
C TYR A 2 -13.66 -46.83 46.77
N GLU A 3 -12.70 -47.72 46.46
CA GLU A 3 -11.90 -47.64 45.21
C GLU A 3 -12.65 -48.16 43.96
N ASN A 4 -13.63 -49.06 44.14
CA ASN A 4 -14.40 -49.61 43.00
C ASN A 4 -15.42 -48.61 42.42
N ASP A 5 -15.96 -47.70 43.23
CA ASP A 5 -16.95 -46.71 42.79
C ASP A 5 -16.30 -45.54 42.02
N GLU A 6 -15.08 -45.12 42.42
CA GLU A 6 -14.32 -44.11 41.67
C GLU A 6 -13.85 -44.64 40.31
N GLN A 7 -13.37 -45.88 40.26
CA GLN A 7 -12.95 -46.50 39.00
C GLN A 7 -14.14 -46.68 38.03
N HIS A 8 -15.31 -47.07 38.54
CA HIS A 8 -16.52 -47.20 37.73
C HIS A 8 -16.99 -45.86 37.14
N ASN A 9 -16.92 -44.77 37.91
CA ASN A 9 -17.28 -43.42 37.46
C ASN A 9 -16.31 -42.89 36.39
N VAL A 10 -15.01 -43.17 36.53
CA VAL A 10 -14.00 -42.80 35.52
C VAL A 10 -14.21 -43.58 34.21
N ASP A 11 -14.53 -44.87 34.28
CA ASP A 11 -14.80 -45.69 33.10
C ASP A 11 -16.10 -45.27 32.39
N GLU A 12 -17.12 -44.85 33.14
CA GLU A 12 -18.36 -44.29 32.58
C GLU A 12 -18.11 -42.94 31.89
N GLN A 13 -17.35 -42.03 32.52
CA GLN A 13 -16.98 -40.75 31.91
C GLN A 13 -16.14 -40.93 30.65
N ARG A 14 -15.21 -41.89 30.66
CA ARG A 14 -14.40 -42.25 29.49
C ARG A 14 -15.27 -42.74 28.34
N SER A 15 -16.22 -43.64 28.61
CA SER A 15 -17.18 -44.15 27.62
C SER A 15 -18.00 -43.00 27.00
N VAL A 16 -18.48 -42.06 27.81
CA VAL A 16 -19.22 -40.88 27.33
C VAL A 16 -18.35 -39.98 26.44
N LEU A 17 -17.08 -39.77 26.80
CA LEU A 17 -16.15 -38.97 26.00
C LEU A 17 -15.76 -39.66 24.69
N GLU A 18 -15.56 -40.97 24.70
CA GLU A 18 -15.28 -41.77 23.49
C GLU A 18 -16.44 -41.67 22.48
N VAL A 19 -17.69 -41.71 22.96
CA VAL A 19 -18.88 -41.47 22.11
C VAL A 19 -18.91 -40.05 21.56
N LYS A 20 -18.50 -39.03 22.33
CA LYS A 20 -18.42 -37.64 21.85
C LYS A 20 -17.33 -37.45 20.79
N VAL A 21 -16.15 -38.04 21.00
CA VAL A 21 -15.04 -38.01 20.03
C VAL A 21 -15.48 -38.64 18.72
N ARG A 22 -16.12 -39.82 18.77
CA ARG A 22 -16.63 -40.47 17.56
C ARG A 22 -17.64 -39.60 16.80
N LYS A 23 -18.53 -38.91 17.50
CA LYS A 23 -19.47 -37.96 16.88
C LYS A 23 -18.78 -36.75 16.26
N LEU A 24 -17.71 -36.25 16.89
CA LEU A 24 -16.91 -35.16 16.32
C LEU A 24 -16.15 -35.61 15.07
N ASP A 25 -15.61 -36.82 15.06
CA ASP A 25 -14.94 -37.40 13.89
C ASP A 25 -15.91 -37.56 12.72
N GLU A 26 -17.14 -38.02 12.98
CA GLU A 26 -18.21 -38.08 11.97
C GLU A 26 -18.54 -36.69 11.40
N GLN A 27 -18.60 -35.65 12.24
CA GLN A 27 -18.83 -34.27 11.80
C GLN A 27 -17.65 -33.73 10.97
N ILE A 28 -16.42 -34.01 11.38
CA ILE A 28 -15.21 -33.61 10.63
C ILE A 28 -15.19 -34.30 9.27
N ALA A 29 -15.54 -35.58 9.19
CA ALA A 29 -15.64 -36.32 7.93
C ALA A 29 -16.69 -35.68 7.01
N LEU A 30 -17.86 -35.32 7.54
CA LEU A 30 -18.90 -34.62 6.78
C LEU A 30 -18.42 -33.25 6.28
N LEU A 31 -17.80 -32.44 7.13
CA LEU A 31 -17.27 -31.12 6.78
C LEU A 31 -16.15 -31.21 5.73
N ASN A 32 -15.28 -32.22 5.81
CA ASN A 32 -14.25 -32.48 4.80
C ASN A 32 -14.86 -32.91 3.47
N GLY A 33 -15.96 -33.68 3.49
CA GLY A 33 -16.76 -34.01 2.31
C GLY A 33 -17.35 -32.76 1.65
N LEU A 34 -18.02 -31.90 2.44
CA LEU A 34 -18.58 -30.63 1.97
C LEU A 34 -17.49 -29.69 1.45
N LYS A 35 -16.35 -29.60 2.13
CA LYS A 35 -15.18 -28.84 1.67
C LYS A 35 -14.69 -29.34 0.31
N SER A 36 -14.60 -30.66 0.13
CA SER A 36 -14.17 -31.27 -1.13
C SER A 36 -15.17 -31.00 -2.26
N GLN A 37 -16.48 -31.03 -1.96
CA GLN A 37 -17.54 -30.67 -2.91
C GLN A 37 -17.48 -29.19 -3.28
N CYS A 38 -17.28 -28.28 -2.31
CA CYS A 38 -17.09 -26.85 -2.56
C CYS A 38 -15.83 -26.59 -3.39
N LEU A 39 -14.73 -27.30 -3.13
CA LEU A 39 -13.50 -27.19 -3.91
C LEU A 39 -13.66 -27.73 -5.33
N ALA A 40 -14.38 -28.83 -5.51
CA ALA A 40 -14.73 -29.35 -6.84
C ALA A 40 -15.62 -28.35 -7.58
N LYS A 41 -16.62 -27.78 -6.89
CA LYS A 41 -17.49 -26.73 -7.44
C LYS A 41 -16.69 -25.49 -7.82
N LEU A 42 -15.77 -25.03 -6.97
CA LEU A 42 -14.84 -23.93 -7.23
C LEU A 42 -13.96 -24.18 -8.46
N LYS A 43 -13.48 -25.43 -8.65
CA LYS A 43 -12.71 -25.83 -9.84
C LYS A 43 -13.57 -25.97 -11.10
N SER A 44 -14.85 -26.31 -10.95
CA SER A 44 -15.81 -26.49 -12.05
C SER A 44 -16.52 -25.20 -12.46
N LEU A 45 -16.56 -24.20 -11.57
CA LEU A 45 -16.96 -22.87 -11.93
C LEU A 45 -16.00 -22.41 -13.03
N PRO A 46 -16.51 -21.78 -14.10
CA PRO A 46 -15.63 -21.23 -15.12
C PRO A 46 -14.62 -20.34 -14.40
N GLN A 47 -13.34 -20.70 -14.49
CA GLN A 47 -12.29 -19.73 -14.26
C GLN A 47 -12.61 -18.63 -15.27
N ILE A 48 -13.14 -17.52 -14.78
CA ILE A 48 -13.03 -16.29 -15.53
C ILE A 48 -11.52 -16.15 -15.69
N ALA A 49 -11.05 -16.45 -16.89
CA ALA A 49 -9.73 -16.12 -17.32
C ALA A 49 -9.66 -14.59 -17.27
N ILE A 50 -9.40 -14.04 -16.08
CA ILE A 50 -8.94 -12.67 -15.90
C ILE A 50 -7.43 -12.70 -16.21
N HIS A 51 -7.11 -13.21 -17.39
CA HIS A 51 -5.84 -13.00 -18.04
C HIS A 51 -6.11 -13.06 -19.55
N GLN A 52 -5.89 -11.89 -20.16
CA GLN A 52 -5.57 -11.68 -21.57
C GLN A 52 -6.68 -11.37 -22.60
N SER A 53 -7.93 -11.09 -22.26
CA SER A 53 -8.88 -10.61 -23.30
C SER A 53 -9.87 -9.49 -22.93
N VAL A 54 -9.63 -8.68 -21.88
CA VAL A 54 -10.48 -7.49 -21.61
C VAL A 54 -9.70 -6.17 -21.57
N PHE A 55 -8.36 -6.18 -21.59
CA PHE A 55 -7.55 -4.95 -21.55
C PHE A 55 -7.13 -4.44 -22.94
N SER A 56 -7.91 -4.79 -23.96
CA SER A 56 -7.82 -4.19 -25.29
C SER A 56 -9.18 -3.61 -25.65
N ASN A 57 -9.55 -2.54 -24.96
CA ASN A 57 -10.49 -1.52 -25.43
C ASN A 57 -10.36 -0.30 -24.51
N ASN A 58 -10.28 0.89 -25.11
CA ASN A 58 -10.22 2.21 -24.45
C ASN A 58 -11.49 2.56 -23.63
N ASN A 59 -12.17 1.58 -23.04
CA ASN A 59 -13.54 1.67 -22.51
C ASN A 59 -13.66 1.37 -21.00
N GLN A 60 -12.57 1.47 -20.23
CA GLN A 60 -12.72 1.53 -18.78
C GLN A 60 -13.47 2.81 -18.41
N SER A 61 -14.58 2.65 -17.69
CA SER A 61 -15.34 3.80 -17.19
C SER A 61 -14.48 4.59 -16.20
N LEU A 62 -14.85 5.86 -15.98
CA LEU A 62 -14.18 6.66 -14.96
C LEU A 62 -14.32 6.02 -13.56
N GLU A 63 -15.43 5.33 -13.30
CA GLU A 63 -15.64 4.61 -12.03
C GLU A 63 -14.69 3.43 -11.88
N ASP A 64 -14.44 2.65 -12.94
CA ASP A 64 -13.47 1.54 -12.90
C ASP A 64 -12.06 2.04 -12.60
N LYS A 65 -11.67 3.17 -13.20
CA LYS A 65 -10.38 3.83 -12.95
C LYS A 65 -10.28 4.32 -11.50
N ILE A 66 -11.34 4.93 -10.98
CA ILE A 66 -11.40 5.37 -9.57
C ILE A 66 -11.30 4.17 -8.62
N ALA A 67 -12.02 3.07 -8.89
CA ALA A 67 -11.97 1.86 -8.09
C ALA A 67 -10.56 1.23 -8.11
N LEU A 68 -9.95 1.12 -9.29
CA LEU A 68 -8.58 0.62 -9.45
C LEU A 68 -7.60 1.50 -8.67
N PHE A 69 -7.66 2.81 -8.85
CA PHE A 69 -6.84 3.80 -8.16
C PHE A 69 -6.93 3.66 -6.63
N LYS A 70 -8.16 3.59 -6.09
CA LYS A 70 -8.43 3.37 -4.66
C LYS A 70 -7.83 2.06 -4.17
N SER A 71 -7.74 1.02 -5.00
CA SER A 71 -7.21 -0.27 -4.59
C SER A 71 -5.69 -0.28 -4.40
N TYR A 72 -4.95 0.63 -5.07
CA TYR A 72 -3.48 0.71 -5.03
C TYR A 72 -3.00 1.82 -4.09
N PHE A 73 -3.59 3.01 -4.16
CA PHE A 73 -3.12 4.18 -3.42
C PHE A 73 -3.89 4.37 -2.09
N ARG A 74 -3.81 3.35 -1.23
CA ARG A 74 -4.52 3.31 0.06
C ARG A 74 -3.66 3.91 1.17
N GLY A 75 -4.26 4.82 1.94
CA GLY A 75 -3.70 5.36 3.17
C GLY A 75 -4.83 5.71 4.13
N ARG A 76 -4.66 6.78 4.92
CA ARG A 76 -5.71 7.27 5.83
C ARG A 76 -7.04 7.47 5.10
N ASP A 77 -8.09 6.88 5.65
CA ASP A 77 -9.46 6.93 5.14
C ASP A 77 -10.28 8.08 5.71
N ASP A 78 -9.80 8.71 6.78
CA ASP A 78 -10.44 9.82 7.48
C ASP A 78 -9.87 11.20 7.10
N VAL A 79 -8.78 11.24 6.32
CA VAL A 79 -8.14 12.49 5.91
C VAL A 79 -7.30 12.33 4.64
N TYR A 80 -7.42 13.28 3.73
CA TYR A 80 -6.46 13.50 2.64
C TYR A 80 -5.97 14.94 2.61
N ALA A 81 -4.90 15.20 1.87
CA ALA A 81 -4.38 16.54 1.69
C ALA A 81 -4.57 17.03 0.26
N LYS A 82 -4.71 18.35 0.10
CA LYS A 82 -4.66 19.00 -1.21
C LYS A 82 -3.47 19.95 -1.30
N LEU A 83 -2.90 20.05 -2.48
CA LEU A 83 -1.91 21.06 -2.81
C LEU A 83 -2.56 22.45 -2.77
N TRP A 84 -1.87 23.42 -2.18
CA TRP A 84 -2.18 24.83 -2.29
C TRP A 84 -0.97 25.57 -2.85
N ILE A 85 -1.22 26.65 -3.58
CA ILE A 85 -0.22 27.53 -4.14
C ILE A 85 -0.61 28.95 -3.77
N ASN A 86 0.31 29.68 -3.15
CA ASN A 86 0.15 31.09 -2.88
C ASN A 86 0.65 31.89 -4.09
N ASN A 87 -0.28 32.37 -4.91
CA ASN A 87 0.03 33.08 -6.15
C ASN A 87 0.85 34.37 -5.96
N LYS A 88 0.86 34.97 -4.76
CA LYS A 88 1.66 36.17 -4.48
C LYS A 88 3.10 35.87 -4.15
N THR A 89 3.36 34.76 -3.45
CA THR A 89 4.70 34.42 -2.93
C THR A 89 5.37 33.26 -3.68
N GLY A 90 4.63 32.56 -4.55
CA GLY A 90 5.07 31.32 -5.18
C GLY A 90 5.19 30.12 -4.23
N LYS A 91 5.00 30.32 -2.92
CA LYS A 91 5.06 29.24 -1.94
C LYS A 91 3.96 28.23 -2.20
N ARG A 92 4.30 26.95 -2.10
CA ARG A 92 3.40 25.83 -2.29
C ARG A 92 3.56 24.81 -1.17
N GLY A 93 2.51 24.06 -0.91
CA GLY A 93 2.55 22.99 0.09
C GLY A 93 1.25 22.21 0.07
N TYR A 94 1.19 21.19 0.90
CA TYR A 94 -0.04 20.43 1.10
C TYR A 94 -0.67 20.76 2.45
N SER A 95 -1.99 20.65 2.52
CA SER A 95 -2.70 20.75 3.79
C SER A 95 -3.90 19.80 3.83
N PRO A 96 -4.24 19.24 4.99
CA PRO A 96 -5.45 18.45 5.16
C PRO A 96 -6.68 19.21 4.69
N VAL A 97 -7.56 18.52 3.97
CA VAL A 97 -8.86 19.07 3.56
C VAL A 97 -9.82 18.98 4.73
N CYS A 98 -10.46 20.10 5.08
CA CYS A 98 -11.35 20.22 6.21
C CYS A 98 -12.61 20.99 5.80
N LYS A 99 -13.79 20.53 6.22
CA LYS A 99 -15.08 21.19 5.93
C LYS A 99 -15.20 22.58 6.58
N HIS A 100 -14.52 22.81 7.69
CA HIS A 100 -14.48 24.11 8.37
C HIS A 100 -13.41 25.05 7.77
N GLN A 101 -12.68 24.62 6.74
CA GLN A 101 -11.69 25.48 6.11
C GLN A 101 -12.39 26.75 5.59
N TRP A 102 -11.88 27.92 5.99
CA TRP A 102 -12.41 29.27 5.72
C TRP A 102 -13.54 29.77 6.61
N ASP A 103 -14.05 28.95 7.53
CA ASP A 103 -14.88 29.45 8.62
C ASP A 103 -13.97 30.11 9.67
N ARG A 104 -14.02 31.43 9.81
CA ARG A 104 -13.16 32.18 10.74
C ARG A 104 -13.48 31.93 12.21
N ALA A 105 -14.70 31.47 12.53
CA ALA A 105 -15.07 31.12 13.90
C ALA A 105 -14.47 29.77 14.31
N LEU A 106 -14.37 28.83 13.37
CA LEU A 106 -13.94 27.46 13.64
C LEU A 106 -12.47 27.18 13.26
N CYS A 107 -12.01 27.70 12.12
CA CYS A 107 -10.68 27.47 11.57
C CYS A 107 -9.77 28.68 11.80
N ARG A 108 -8.72 28.47 12.62
CA ARG A 108 -7.75 29.52 12.98
C ARG A 108 -6.43 29.42 12.23
N LYS A 109 -6.43 28.91 10.98
CA LYS A 109 -5.21 28.93 10.15
C LYS A 109 -4.80 30.39 9.86
N PRO A 110 -3.49 30.74 9.89
CA PRO A 110 -2.33 29.86 10.11
C PRO A 110 -1.89 29.74 11.59
N ALA A 111 -2.61 30.34 12.54
CA ALA A 111 -2.20 30.43 13.95
C ALA A 111 -2.12 29.08 14.69
N ILE A 112 -2.91 28.08 14.27
CA ILE A 112 -2.88 26.71 14.81
C ILE A 112 -2.67 25.68 13.70
N LYS A 113 -1.92 24.61 14.00
CA LYS A 113 -1.76 23.47 13.10
C LYS A 113 -3.06 22.67 13.03
N CYS A 114 -3.36 22.10 11.86
CA CYS A 114 -4.53 21.23 11.69
C CYS A 114 -4.55 20.05 12.66
N SER A 115 -3.40 19.44 12.92
CA SER A 115 -3.20 18.33 13.86
C SER A 115 -3.63 18.65 15.29
N GLU A 116 -3.56 19.92 15.68
CA GLU A 116 -3.80 20.41 17.05
C GLU A 116 -5.13 21.18 17.15
N CYS A 117 -5.83 21.37 16.03
CA CYS A 117 -7.10 22.10 15.99
C CYS A 117 -8.17 21.33 16.78
N PRO A 118 -8.96 21.95 17.68
CA PRO A 118 -10.07 21.27 18.36
C PRO A 118 -11.31 21.12 17.46
N ASN A 119 -11.44 21.94 16.42
CA ASN A 119 -12.57 21.93 15.47
C ASN A 119 -12.23 21.13 14.20
N GLN A 120 -11.63 19.94 14.34
CA GLN A 120 -11.29 19.12 13.18
C GLN A 120 -12.57 18.67 12.48
N GLY A 121 -12.54 18.69 11.15
CA GLY A 121 -13.63 18.26 10.29
C GLY A 121 -13.06 17.77 8.98
N PHE A 122 -12.04 16.91 9.07
CA PHE A 122 -11.33 16.39 7.90
C PHE A 122 -12.27 15.58 7.01
N LEU A 123 -12.00 15.64 5.72
CA LEU A 123 -12.75 14.90 4.72
C LEU A 123 -11.99 13.63 4.33
N SER A 124 -12.72 12.54 4.20
CA SER A 124 -12.23 11.28 3.64
C SER A 124 -11.88 11.43 2.15
N PRO A 125 -10.91 10.65 1.63
CA PRO A 125 -10.62 10.57 0.19
C PRO A 125 -11.71 9.77 -0.54
N ASP A 126 -12.89 10.37 -0.68
CA ASP A 126 -14.02 9.76 -1.38
C ASP A 126 -13.84 9.79 -2.91
N GLU A 127 -14.82 9.20 -3.62
CA GLU A 127 -14.78 9.10 -5.08
C GLU A 127 -14.88 10.47 -5.77
N ILE A 128 -15.51 11.45 -5.12
CA ILE A 128 -15.60 12.82 -5.63
C ILE A 128 -14.21 13.46 -5.58
N ALA A 129 -13.51 13.35 -4.45
CA ALA A 129 -12.15 13.87 -4.28
C ALA A 129 -11.20 13.23 -5.31
N ILE A 130 -11.25 11.91 -5.47
CA ILE A 130 -10.40 11.20 -6.44
C ILE A 130 -10.76 11.59 -7.87
N ARG A 131 -12.04 11.72 -8.21
CA ARG A 131 -12.45 12.24 -9.53
C ARG A 131 -11.88 13.63 -9.78
N GLN A 132 -11.97 14.54 -8.82
CA GLN A 132 -11.41 15.88 -8.93
C GLN A 132 -9.89 15.84 -9.13
N HIS A 133 -9.19 14.88 -8.54
CA HIS A 133 -7.77 14.68 -8.78
C HIS A 133 -7.47 14.19 -10.20
N LEU A 134 -8.11 13.10 -10.62
CA LEU A 134 -7.92 12.49 -11.94
C LEU A 134 -8.38 13.39 -13.10
N THR A 135 -9.29 14.33 -12.83
CA THR A 135 -9.75 15.33 -13.81
C THR A 135 -8.97 16.64 -13.77
N GLY A 136 -8.04 16.78 -12.82
CA GLY A 136 -7.14 17.94 -12.68
C GLY A 136 -7.67 19.08 -11.82
N ALA A 137 -8.92 19.02 -11.34
CA ALA A 137 -9.51 20.04 -10.47
C ALA A 137 -8.79 20.20 -9.12
N GLN A 138 -8.06 19.18 -8.66
CA GLN A 138 -7.17 19.29 -7.52
C GLN A 138 -5.93 18.39 -7.65
N VAL A 139 -4.91 18.64 -6.82
CA VAL A 139 -3.79 17.73 -6.63
C VAL A 139 -3.89 17.14 -5.23
N MET A 140 -4.22 15.85 -5.14
CA MET A 140 -4.32 15.14 -3.87
C MET A 140 -2.96 14.61 -3.42
N GLY A 141 -2.79 14.53 -2.10
CA GLY A 141 -1.79 13.72 -1.45
C GLY A 141 -2.45 12.78 -0.45
N VAL A 142 -1.79 11.66 -0.19
CA VAL A 142 -2.24 10.64 0.76
C VAL A 142 -1.27 10.54 1.94
N TYR A 143 -1.81 10.26 3.11
CA TYR A 143 -1.04 9.89 4.30
C TYR A 143 -0.96 8.34 4.36
N PRO A 144 0.18 7.71 4.07
CA PRO A 144 0.26 6.25 3.91
C PRO A 144 0.02 5.47 5.20
N MET A 145 0.44 6.02 6.34
CA MET A 145 0.36 5.36 7.64
C MET A 145 -1.05 5.47 8.22
N LEU A 146 -1.67 4.32 8.49
CA LEU A 146 -2.98 4.19 9.13
C LEU A 146 -2.90 4.46 10.64
N LYS A 147 -4.07 4.53 11.31
CA LYS A 147 -4.15 4.78 12.76
C LYS A 147 -3.54 3.66 13.61
N ASN A 148 -3.58 2.44 13.10
CA ASN A 148 -2.97 1.24 13.69
C ASN A 148 -1.50 1.04 13.25
N GLU A 149 -0.86 2.07 12.68
CA GLU A 149 0.56 2.05 12.31
C GLU A 149 0.92 1.02 11.22
N SER A 150 -0.08 0.61 10.43
CA SER A 150 0.10 -0.18 9.21
C SER A 150 0.02 0.70 7.95
N CYS A 151 0.31 0.12 6.78
CA CYS A 151 0.11 0.76 5.48
C CYS A 151 -0.12 -0.29 4.37
N TYR A 152 -0.42 0.18 3.16
CA TYR A 152 -0.74 -0.68 2.00
C TYR A 152 0.29 -0.61 0.87
N PHE A 153 1.35 0.18 1.05
CA PHE A 153 2.43 0.27 0.08
C PHE A 153 3.73 0.76 0.74
N LEU A 154 4.83 0.44 0.08
CA LEU A 154 6.11 1.12 0.20
C LEU A 154 6.27 2.07 -0.98
N ALA A 155 6.70 3.30 -0.75
CA ALA A 155 7.23 4.15 -1.81
C ALA A 155 8.62 4.67 -1.44
N MET A 156 9.52 4.70 -2.42
CA MET A 156 10.85 5.29 -2.30
C MET A 156 10.91 6.53 -3.18
N ASP A 157 11.25 7.67 -2.59
CA ASP A 157 11.31 8.96 -3.28
C ASP A 157 12.73 9.22 -3.79
N PHE A 158 12.82 9.54 -5.08
CA PHE A 158 14.05 9.90 -5.76
C PHE A 158 13.90 11.29 -6.38
N ASP A 159 14.70 12.24 -5.94
CA ASP A 159 14.72 13.61 -6.41
C ASP A 159 16.12 14.03 -6.90
N LYS A 160 16.24 15.17 -7.60
CA LYS A 160 17.51 15.76 -8.10
C LYS A 160 18.06 15.10 -9.37
N GLU A 161 19.30 15.45 -9.73
CA GLU A 161 19.99 14.98 -10.93
C GLU A 161 20.18 13.46 -10.90
N HIS A 162 20.18 12.84 -12.08
CA HIS A 162 20.40 11.40 -12.27
C HIS A 162 19.43 10.47 -11.53
N TRP A 163 18.28 10.97 -11.06
CA TRP A 163 17.27 10.16 -10.36
C TRP A 163 16.85 8.90 -11.11
N LEU A 164 16.74 8.98 -12.44
CA LEU A 164 16.35 7.84 -13.27
C LEU A 164 17.43 6.75 -13.27
N ASP A 165 18.71 7.11 -13.19
CA ASP A 165 19.81 6.15 -13.14
C ASP A 165 19.81 5.42 -11.80
N ASP A 166 19.61 6.12 -10.68
CA ASP A 166 19.47 5.50 -9.35
C ASP A 166 18.23 4.59 -9.28
N VAL A 167 17.10 5.04 -9.83
CA VAL A 167 15.87 4.23 -9.93
C VAL A 167 16.11 2.96 -10.75
N LYS A 168 16.84 3.02 -11.87
CA LYS A 168 17.16 1.82 -12.67
C LYS A 168 17.93 0.78 -11.86
N VAL A 169 18.87 1.22 -11.01
CA VAL A 169 19.64 0.30 -10.16
C VAL A 169 18.74 -0.33 -9.09
N ILE A 170 17.90 0.46 -8.42
CA ILE A 170 16.92 -0.06 -7.45
C ILE A 170 15.96 -1.03 -8.11
N MET A 171 15.45 -0.71 -9.29
CA MET A 171 14.56 -1.60 -10.05
C MET A 171 15.26 -2.91 -10.45
N LYS A 172 16.57 -2.88 -10.74
CA LYS A 172 17.35 -4.09 -10.96
C LYS A 172 17.40 -4.96 -9.70
N THR A 173 17.69 -4.36 -8.54
CA THR A 173 17.64 -5.07 -7.25
C THR A 173 16.25 -5.64 -6.98
N CYS A 174 15.18 -4.87 -7.13
CA CYS A 174 13.81 -5.35 -6.99
C CYS A 174 13.54 -6.56 -7.91
N CYS A 175 13.97 -6.50 -9.17
CA CYS A 175 13.78 -7.59 -10.12
C CYS A 175 14.52 -8.87 -9.71
N GLU A 176 15.76 -8.77 -9.22
CA GLU A 176 16.56 -9.91 -8.78
C GLU A 176 16.02 -10.53 -7.48
N GLU A 177 15.45 -9.72 -6.59
CA GLU A 177 14.80 -10.18 -5.37
C GLU A 177 13.33 -10.60 -5.60
N GLY A 178 12.83 -10.56 -6.85
CA GLY A 178 11.46 -10.96 -7.19
C GLY A 178 10.36 -10.01 -6.71
N ILE A 179 10.69 -8.75 -6.40
CA ILE A 179 9.76 -7.73 -5.89
C ILE A 179 9.05 -7.03 -7.06
N PRO A 180 7.70 -7.02 -7.08
CA PRO A 180 6.92 -6.34 -8.11
C PRO A 180 6.85 -4.83 -7.88
N ALA A 181 7.96 -4.14 -8.15
CA ALA A 181 8.04 -2.69 -8.06
C ALA A 181 7.56 -1.98 -9.34
N ALA A 182 7.00 -0.78 -9.20
CA ALA A 182 6.57 0.07 -10.31
C ALA A 182 7.13 1.49 -10.16
N VAL A 183 7.56 2.11 -11.27
CA VAL A 183 8.17 3.44 -11.24
C VAL A 183 7.19 4.48 -11.75
N GLU A 184 6.88 5.48 -10.95
CA GLU A 184 6.16 6.69 -11.37
C GLU A 184 7.12 7.87 -11.49
N ARG A 185 7.03 8.60 -12.60
CA ARG A 185 7.68 9.92 -12.70
C ARG A 185 6.86 10.92 -11.90
N SER A 186 7.52 11.64 -11.00
CA SER A 186 6.89 12.62 -10.12
C SER A 186 6.17 13.72 -10.90
N ARG A 187 5.28 14.44 -10.21
CA ARG A 187 4.54 15.58 -10.77
C ARG A 187 5.42 16.68 -11.38
N SER A 188 6.62 16.93 -10.81
CA SER A 188 7.53 17.95 -11.32
C SER A 188 8.33 17.50 -12.54
N GLY A 189 8.45 16.19 -12.77
CA GLY A 189 9.32 15.59 -13.78
C GLY A 189 10.79 15.46 -13.36
N ASN A 190 11.19 16.06 -12.24
CA ASN A 190 12.58 16.12 -11.77
C ASN A 190 12.89 15.06 -10.69
N GLY A 191 12.20 13.93 -10.76
CA GLY A 191 12.23 12.87 -9.77
C GLY A 191 11.17 11.82 -10.05
N GLY A 192 11.12 10.78 -9.24
CA GLY A 192 10.17 9.70 -9.35
C GLY A 192 10.04 8.91 -8.06
N HIS A 193 8.97 8.11 -7.99
CA HIS A 193 8.70 7.22 -6.88
C HIS A 193 8.76 5.77 -7.35
N VAL A 194 9.46 4.93 -6.59
CA VAL A 194 9.41 3.46 -6.76
C VAL A 194 8.39 2.91 -5.77
N TRP A 195 7.32 2.32 -6.29
CA TRP A 195 6.19 1.79 -5.52
C TRP A 195 6.26 0.27 -5.42
N VAL A 196 5.95 -0.26 -4.23
CA VAL A 196 5.63 -1.68 -4.00
C VAL A 196 4.31 -1.73 -3.26
N PHE A 197 3.32 -2.44 -3.80
CA PHE A 197 1.97 -2.46 -3.28
C PHE A 197 1.66 -3.75 -2.52
N PHE A 198 0.77 -3.68 -1.53
CA PHE A 198 0.42 -4.81 -0.67
C PHE A 198 -1.04 -5.20 -0.81
N SER A 199 -1.34 -6.49 -0.71
CA SER A 199 -2.70 -7.02 -0.80
C SER A 199 -3.52 -6.77 0.46
N GLU A 200 -2.83 -6.55 1.58
CA GLU A 200 -3.39 -6.35 2.92
C GLU A 200 -2.58 -5.31 3.69
N GLU A 201 -3.03 -4.97 4.90
CA GLU A 201 -2.29 -4.07 5.78
C GLU A 201 -1.01 -4.71 6.27
N VAL A 202 0.10 -3.98 6.16
CA VAL A 202 1.41 -4.42 6.62
C VAL A 202 1.93 -3.42 7.65
N PRO A 203 2.43 -3.87 8.82
CA PRO A 203 3.01 -2.99 9.83
C PRO A 203 4.12 -2.09 9.23
N ALA A 204 4.07 -0.79 9.52
CA ALA A 204 5.05 0.16 9.01
C ALA A 204 6.52 -0.23 9.31
N PRO A 205 6.87 -0.80 10.48
CA PRO A 205 8.24 -1.25 10.74
C PRO A 205 8.72 -2.33 9.77
N LEU A 206 7.85 -3.28 9.43
CA LEU A 206 8.16 -4.35 8.49
C LEU A 206 8.36 -3.79 7.08
N VAL A 207 7.50 -2.87 6.67
CA VAL A 207 7.60 -2.17 5.38
C VAL A 207 8.88 -1.34 5.27
N ARG A 208 9.27 -0.66 6.34
CA ARG A 208 10.54 0.09 6.40
C ARG A 208 11.75 -0.82 6.38
N ARG A 209 11.70 -1.99 7.03
CA ARG A 209 12.76 -3.01 6.93
C ARG A 209 12.94 -3.50 5.48
N LEU A 210 11.84 -3.73 4.75
CA LEU A 210 11.90 -4.05 3.32
C LEU A 210 12.56 -2.91 2.50
N GLY A 211 12.18 -1.66 2.77
CA GLY A 211 12.79 -0.51 2.10
C GLY A 211 14.27 -0.37 2.38
N SER A 212 14.67 -0.47 3.65
CA SER A 212 16.08 -0.43 4.07
C SER A 212 16.89 -1.57 3.46
N PHE A 213 16.34 -2.78 3.43
CA PHE A 213 16.94 -3.93 2.75
C PHE A 213 17.29 -3.61 1.29
N LEU A 214 16.33 -3.09 0.53
CA LEU A 214 16.51 -2.81 -0.89
C LEU A 214 17.56 -1.73 -1.13
N ILE A 215 17.58 -0.70 -0.29
CA ILE A 215 18.58 0.37 -0.35
C ILE A 215 19.97 -0.19 -0.02
N THR A 216 20.12 -0.89 1.10
CA THR A 216 21.41 -1.47 1.54
C THR A 216 21.97 -2.44 0.52
N LYS A 217 21.12 -3.33 -0.01
CA LYS A 217 21.53 -4.32 -1.03
C LYS A 217 21.89 -3.65 -2.36
N THR A 218 21.22 -2.57 -2.71
CA THR A 218 21.56 -1.79 -3.90
C THR A 218 22.90 -1.07 -3.73
N MET A 219 23.14 -0.49 -2.54
CA MET A 219 24.40 0.15 -2.17
C MET A 219 25.57 -0.83 -2.14
N SER A 220 25.41 -2.01 -1.53
CA SER A 220 26.50 -3.00 -1.40
C SER A 220 26.99 -3.53 -2.75
N ARG A 221 26.12 -3.56 -3.76
CA ARG A 221 26.45 -4.00 -5.13
C ARG A 221 27.22 -2.96 -5.94
N ARG A 222 27.39 -1.73 -5.43
CA ARG A 222 28.12 -0.66 -6.13
C ARG A 222 29.16 0.01 -5.24
N TYR A 223 30.43 -0.13 -5.64
CA TYR A 223 31.53 0.64 -5.07
C TYR A 223 31.68 2.06 -5.67
N GLN A 224 30.94 2.42 -6.74
CA GLN A 224 31.26 3.61 -7.56
C GLN A 224 30.10 4.61 -7.84
N MET A 225 28.87 4.37 -7.38
CA MET A 225 27.81 5.40 -7.47
C MET A 225 27.06 5.53 -6.15
N ASP A 226 27.10 6.72 -5.59
CA ASP A 226 26.25 7.14 -4.49
C ASP A 226 24.80 7.27 -4.99
N MET A 227 23.79 6.72 -4.29
CA MET A 227 22.36 7.01 -4.57
C MET A 227 22.01 8.42 -4.08
N LYS A 228 22.60 9.44 -4.70
CA LYS A 228 22.44 10.85 -4.28
C LYS A 228 21.02 11.37 -4.47
N SER A 229 20.27 10.75 -5.37
CA SER A 229 18.88 11.13 -5.62
C SER A 229 17.90 10.55 -4.61
N TYR A 230 18.28 9.53 -3.83
CA TYR A 230 17.40 8.98 -2.80
C TYR A 230 17.13 10.02 -1.70
N ASP A 231 15.85 10.29 -1.44
CA ASP A 231 15.40 11.24 -0.42
C ASP A 231 14.87 10.49 0.82
N ARG A 232 13.83 9.66 0.67
CA ARG A 232 13.17 8.98 1.80
C ARG A 232 12.27 7.82 1.40
N LEU A 233 11.88 7.03 2.40
CA LEU A 233 10.81 6.03 2.32
C LEU A 233 9.45 6.61 2.69
N PHE A 234 8.38 5.97 2.22
CA PHE A 234 7.00 6.16 2.67
C PHE A 234 6.39 4.79 2.98
N PRO A 235 5.92 4.55 4.23
CA PRO A 235 6.04 5.43 5.40
C PRO A 235 7.51 5.68 5.81
N ASN A 236 7.82 6.85 6.37
CA ASN A 236 9.19 7.20 6.76
C ASN A 236 9.51 6.89 8.23
N GLN A 237 8.48 6.50 8.99
CA GLN A 237 8.53 6.26 10.43
C GLN A 237 7.82 4.96 10.79
N ASP A 238 8.21 4.36 11.92
CA ASP A 238 7.64 3.09 12.42
C ASP A 238 6.31 3.29 13.13
N THR A 239 6.14 4.42 13.80
CA THR A 239 5.01 4.73 14.67
C THR A 239 4.42 6.11 14.36
N MET A 240 3.17 6.33 14.73
CA MET A 240 2.46 7.58 14.46
C MET A 240 2.98 8.69 15.39
N PRO A 241 3.44 9.84 14.86
CA PRO A 241 3.80 10.97 15.72
C PRO A 241 2.56 11.52 16.44
N LYS A 242 2.72 11.94 17.71
CA LYS A 242 1.62 12.47 18.54
C LYS A 242 0.84 13.57 17.81
N GLY A 243 -0.47 13.35 17.63
CA GLY A 243 -1.39 14.28 16.99
C GLY A 243 -1.22 14.42 15.47
N GLY A 244 -0.28 13.72 14.84
CA GLY A 244 0.02 13.83 13.42
C GLY A 244 -0.79 12.86 12.54
N PHE A 245 -0.58 12.99 11.22
CA PHE A 245 -1.09 12.09 10.20
C PHE A 245 0.01 11.21 9.59
N GLY A 246 1.24 11.36 10.09
CA GLY A 246 2.44 10.87 9.41
C GLY A 246 2.82 11.73 8.22
N ASN A 247 3.63 11.16 7.33
CA ASN A 247 4.19 11.85 6.18
C ASN A 247 3.26 11.75 4.97
N LEU A 248 3.32 12.76 4.12
CA LEU A 248 2.46 12.87 2.96
C LEU A 248 3.23 12.55 1.69
N ILE A 249 2.65 11.73 0.82
CA ILE A 249 3.11 11.55 -0.56
C ILE A 249 2.05 12.09 -1.54
N ALA A 250 2.51 12.75 -2.60
CA ALA A 250 1.62 13.22 -3.67
C ALA A 250 1.11 12.02 -4.47
N LEU A 251 -0.17 12.04 -4.85
CA LEU A 251 -0.75 10.96 -5.64
C LEU A 251 -0.48 11.13 -7.14
N PRO A 252 -0.31 10.03 -7.89
CA PRO A 252 -0.07 10.07 -9.32
C PRO A 252 -1.36 10.28 -10.13
N PHE A 253 -1.23 10.46 -11.45
CA PHE A 253 -2.33 10.62 -12.41
C PHE A 253 -3.16 11.91 -12.29
N GLN A 254 -2.58 12.98 -11.74
CA GLN A 254 -3.25 14.28 -11.88
C GLN A 254 -3.21 14.72 -13.36
N LYS A 255 -4.37 15.07 -13.91
CA LYS A 255 -4.57 15.32 -15.35
C LYS A 255 -3.56 16.29 -15.98
N GLU A 256 -3.32 17.43 -15.35
CA GLU A 256 -2.43 18.46 -15.92
C GLU A 256 -0.98 17.99 -15.94
N ALA A 257 -0.54 17.26 -14.91
CA ALA A 257 0.79 16.66 -14.89
C ALA A 257 0.91 15.57 -15.98
N MET A 258 -0.11 14.74 -16.15
CA MET A 258 -0.14 13.70 -17.20
C MET A 258 -0.02 14.29 -18.61
N VAL A 259 -0.70 15.40 -18.90
CA VAL A 259 -0.60 16.10 -20.19
C VAL A 259 0.84 16.56 -20.47
N ASN A 260 1.61 16.87 -19.43
CA ASN A 260 3.03 17.24 -19.54
C ASN A 260 3.99 16.03 -19.49
N GLY A 261 3.48 14.80 -19.55
CA GLY A 261 4.30 13.59 -19.48
C GLY A 261 4.83 13.27 -18.08
N ASN A 262 4.26 13.87 -17.03
CA ASN A 262 4.60 13.65 -15.63
C ASN A 262 3.46 12.96 -14.89
N SER A 263 3.71 12.48 -13.68
CA SER A 263 2.70 11.76 -12.89
C SER A 263 2.18 10.50 -13.59
N LEU A 264 3.07 9.83 -14.32
CA LEU A 264 2.83 8.64 -15.13
C LEU A 264 3.80 7.53 -14.70
N PHE A 265 3.34 6.30 -14.75
CA PHE A 265 4.22 5.14 -14.69
C PHE A 265 5.06 5.03 -15.96
N ILE A 266 6.33 4.73 -15.76
CA ILE A 266 7.36 4.68 -16.80
C ILE A 266 8.06 3.31 -16.82
N ASP A 267 8.53 2.95 -18.01
CA ASP A 267 9.34 1.76 -18.23
C ASP A 267 10.82 1.97 -17.82
N ARG A 268 11.64 0.96 -18.10
CA ARG A 268 13.08 0.96 -17.77
C ARG A 268 13.88 2.02 -18.53
N ASP A 269 13.38 2.47 -19.68
CA ASP A 269 13.98 3.53 -20.49
C ASP A 269 13.46 4.92 -20.09
N GLY A 270 12.58 4.99 -19.09
CA GLY A 270 11.96 6.23 -18.61
C GLY A 270 10.81 6.72 -19.49
N LYS A 271 10.31 5.89 -20.40
CA LYS A 271 9.18 6.22 -21.28
C LYS A 271 7.85 5.85 -20.60
N PRO A 272 6.82 6.71 -20.65
CA PRO A 272 5.51 6.35 -20.12
C PRO A 272 4.93 5.10 -20.79
N TYR A 273 4.34 4.21 -20.00
CA TYR A 273 3.57 3.09 -20.55
C TYR A 273 2.43 3.59 -21.44
N PRO A 274 2.14 2.93 -22.59
CA PRO A 274 1.09 3.37 -23.51
C PRO A 274 -0.28 3.47 -22.87
N ASP A 275 -0.64 2.51 -22.02
CA ASP A 275 -1.85 2.54 -21.20
C ASP A 275 -1.49 2.40 -19.72
N GLN A 276 -1.67 3.49 -18.99
CA GLN A 276 -1.35 3.62 -17.58
C GLN A 276 -2.25 2.78 -16.67
N TRP A 277 -3.52 2.60 -17.05
CA TRP A 277 -4.50 1.90 -16.23
C TRP A 277 -4.35 0.39 -16.40
N VAL A 278 -4.09 -0.06 -17.64
CA VAL A 278 -3.72 -1.45 -17.93
C VAL A 278 -2.42 -1.80 -17.22
N PHE A 279 -1.41 -0.92 -17.29
CA PHE A 279 -0.16 -1.12 -16.55
C PHE A 279 -0.42 -1.24 -15.05
N LEU A 280 -1.12 -0.27 -14.42
CA LEU A 280 -1.39 -0.31 -12.98
C LEU A 280 -2.12 -1.61 -12.58
N ALA A 281 -3.13 -2.03 -13.33
CA ALA A 281 -3.86 -3.26 -13.07
C ALA A 281 -2.99 -4.53 -13.17
N SER A 282 -1.89 -4.47 -13.93
CA SER A 282 -0.94 -5.58 -14.06
C SER A 282 0.07 -5.66 -12.91
N VAL A 283 0.23 -4.59 -12.12
CA VAL A 283 1.19 -4.54 -11.01
C VAL A 283 0.74 -5.47 -9.90
N LYS A 284 1.54 -6.50 -9.61
CA LYS A 284 1.26 -7.46 -8.54
C LYS A 284 1.39 -6.80 -7.17
N LYS A 285 0.57 -7.25 -6.22
CA LYS A 285 0.65 -6.87 -4.82
C LYS A 285 1.32 -7.98 -4.02
N MET A 286 2.17 -7.64 -3.06
CA MET A 286 2.80 -8.60 -2.14
C MET A 286 1.91 -8.83 -0.92
N SER A 287 1.95 -10.04 -0.38
CA SER A 287 1.32 -10.34 0.92
C SER A 287 2.24 -9.96 2.08
N CYS A 288 1.69 -9.81 3.28
CA CYS A 288 2.47 -9.59 4.50
C CYS A 288 3.49 -10.73 4.71
N LYS A 289 3.09 -11.97 4.42
CA LYS A 289 3.95 -13.16 4.52
C LYS A 289 5.15 -13.12 3.57
N ASP A 290 4.95 -12.63 2.34
CA ASP A 290 6.06 -12.49 1.38
C ASP A 290 7.12 -11.52 1.95
N ILE A 291 6.66 -10.41 2.54
CA ILE A 291 7.55 -9.38 3.10
C ILE A 291 8.27 -9.89 4.36
N GLU A 292 7.57 -10.58 5.26
CA GLU A 292 8.16 -11.24 6.43
C GLU A 292 9.27 -12.20 6.02
N ALA A 293 8.98 -13.12 5.09
CA ALA A 293 9.95 -14.11 4.62
C ALA A 293 11.21 -13.44 4.03
N MET A 294 11.04 -12.40 3.21
CA MET A 294 12.17 -11.67 2.63
C MET A 294 13.00 -10.92 3.67
N THR A 295 12.34 -10.21 4.59
CA THR A 295 13.04 -9.41 5.60
C THR A 295 13.73 -10.28 6.65
N GLU A 296 13.21 -11.47 6.97
CA GLU A 296 13.89 -12.45 7.82
C GLU A 296 15.15 -13.02 7.17
N GLN A 297 15.09 -13.35 5.87
CA GLN A 297 16.26 -13.80 5.12
C GLN A 297 17.34 -12.72 5.07
N ALA A 298 16.95 -11.47 4.85
CA ALA A 298 17.85 -10.33 4.82
C ALA A 298 18.55 -10.09 6.17
N VAL A 299 17.81 -10.20 7.30
CA VAL A 299 18.40 -10.08 8.64
C VAL A 299 19.39 -11.22 8.90
N LYS A 300 19.06 -12.46 8.52
CA LYS A 300 19.97 -13.61 8.63
C LYS A 300 21.25 -13.43 7.80
N ALA A 301 21.15 -12.75 6.65
CA ALA A 301 22.29 -12.44 5.78
C ALA A 301 23.11 -11.21 6.24
N GLY A 302 22.68 -10.51 7.29
CA GLY A 302 23.34 -9.28 7.77
C GLY A 302 23.11 -8.06 6.88
N GLU A 303 22.13 -8.11 5.96
CA GLU A 303 21.82 -7.04 5.00
C GLU A 303 20.89 -5.97 5.60
N VAL A 304 20.33 -6.23 6.80
CA VAL A 304 19.46 -5.32 7.56
C VAL A 304 19.78 -5.45 9.05
N ILE A 305 19.91 -4.32 9.76
CA ILE A 305 20.02 -4.31 11.22
C ILE A 305 18.63 -4.60 11.81
N ALA A 306 18.55 -5.60 12.69
CA ALA A 306 17.33 -6.04 13.37
C ALA A 306 16.67 -4.92 14.18
#